data_AF-A0A150HM62-F1
#
_entry.id   AF-A0A150HM62-F1
#
_cell.length_a   1.000
_cell.length_b   1.000
_cell.length_c   1.000
_cell.angle_alpha   90.00
_cell.angle_beta   90.00
_cell.angle_gamma   90.00
#
_symmetry.space_group_name_H-M   'P 1'
#
loop_
_entity.id
_entity.type
_entity.pdbx_description
1 polymer ?
#
loop_
_entity_poly.entity_id
_entity_poly.type
_entity_poly.pdbx_seq_one_letter_code
_entity_poly.pdbx_strand_id
1 'polypeptide(L)'
;MSLLPVNATDLERKLEQSTQQETLLEQRLTTLINIDRIPDGFLDVLAIQFSIDYWRYDWTPSLKRARLKQAFEQHKKKGTPYSIKSALKPFGYEVTLVEWWQSEPKGIPGTFYLELDLVGRPLDESLYKEVNRLVDETKPASRRLSRLSITANPLLSLKNIVAHQSALTSVSEPKL
;
A
#
# COMPACT_ATOMS: atom_id res chain seq x y z
N MET A 1 31.59 23.03 24.88
CA MET A 1 32.93 23.06 25.51
C MET A 1 33.89 23.57 24.47
N SER A 2 34.77 24.53 24.81
CA SER A 2 35.81 25.01 23.90
C SER A 2 36.86 23.92 23.71
N LEU A 3 37.28 23.72 22.47
CA LEU A 3 38.36 22.80 22.08
C LEU A 3 39.73 23.48 22.22
N LEU A 4 39.76 24.79 22.49
CA LEU A 4 40.99 25.55 22.63
C LEU A 4 41.66 25.31 23.99
N PRO A 5 43.01 25.35 24.02
CA PRO A 5 43.75 25.29 25.28
C PRO A 5 43.53 26.58 26.11
N VAL A 6 43.78 26.49 27.41
CA VAL A 6 43.54 27.57 28.37
C VAL A 6 44.30 28.87 28.06
N ASN A 7 45.40 28.80 27.32
CA ASN A 7 46.22 29.95 26.92
C ASN A 7 45.78 30.63 25.60
N ALA A 8 44.62 30.25 25.05
CA ALA A 8 44.13 30.81 23.80
C ALA A 8 43.82 32.32 23.90
N THR A 9 44.21 33.04 22.86
CA THR A 9 44.00 34.47 22.70
C THR A 9 42.55 34.79 22.36
N ASP A 10 42.15 36.05 22.56
CA ASP A 10 40.76 36.47 22.29
C ASP A 10 40.38 36.38 20.80
N LEU A 11 41.34 36.51 19.88
CA LEU A 11 41.11 36.32 18.45
C LEU A 11 40.78 34.85 18.15
N GLU A 12 41.54 33.91 18.70
CA GLU A 12 41.33 32.47 18.52
C GLU A 12 39.97 32.03 19.07
N ARG A 13 39.58 32.55 20.24
CA ARG A 13 38.25 32.28 20.83
C ARG A 13 37.11 32.82 19.96
N LYS A 14 37.25 34.03 19.41
CA LYS A 14 36.25 34.62 18.49
C LYS A 14 36.15 33.83 17.19
N LEU A 15 37.28 33.34 16.68
CA LEU A 15 37.32 32.52 15.47
C LEU A 15 36.65 31.16 15.72
N GLU A 16 36.96 30.48 16.83
CA GLU A 16 36.29 29.24 17.24
C GLU A 16 34.77 29.41 17.34
N GLN A 17 34.29 30.49 17.96
CA GLN A 17 32.86 30.77 18.06
C GLN A 17 32.19 30.94 16.69
N SER A 18 32.86 31.60 15.74
CA SER A 18 32.34 31.77 14.38
C SER A 18 32.27 30.45 13.60
N THR A 19 33.28 29.58 13.77
CA THR A 19 33.38 28.31 13.03
C THR A 19 32.51 27.19 13.63
N GLN A 20 32.18 27.25 14.93
CA GLN A 20 31.28 26.28 15.57
C GLN A 20 29.87 26.26 14.96
N GLN A 21 29.39 27.38 14.39
CA GLN A 21 28.08 27.41 13.74
C GLN A 21 28.02 26.60 12.44
N GLU A 22 29.13 26.48 11.71
CA GLU A 22 29.18 25.76 10.43
C GLU A 22 29.25 24.24 10.60
N THR A 23 29.74 23.76 11.74
CA THR A 23 29.92 22.32 12.03
C THR A 23 28.65 21.62 12.53
N LEU A 24 27.55 22.35 12.73
CA LEU A 24 26.25 21.82 13.18
C LEU A 24 25.48 21.00 12.12
N LEU A 25 26.02 20.86 10.91
CA LEU A 25 25.39 20.12 9.81
C LEU A 25 25.18 18.62 10.11
N GLU A 26 26.04 18.01 10.93
CA GLU A 26 26.01 16.57 11.18
C GLU A 26 24.76 16.10 11.97
N GLN A 27 24.14 16.97 12.77
CA GLN A 27 23.02 16.58 13.64
C GLN A 27 21.69 16.39 12.89
N ARG A 28 21.60 16.74 11.61
CA ARG A 28 20.33 16.69 10.85
C ARG A 28 20.13 15.39 10.07
N LEU A 29 21.16 14.58 9.82
CA LEU A 29 21.04 13.41 8.94
C LEU A 29 20.13 12.31 9.51
N THR A 30 20.25 12.02 10.80
CA THR A 30 19.39 11.03 11.47
C THR A 30 17.93 11.47 11.55
N THR A 31 17.69 12.78 11.47
CA THR A 31 16.33 13.35 11.42
C THR A 31 15.68 13.08 10.06
N LEU A 32 16.45 13.03 8.97
CA LEU A 32 15.94 12.81 7.61
C LEU A 32 15.46 11.38 7.37
N ILE A 33 15.96 10.38 8.10
CA ILE A 33 15.49 8.99 7.98
C ILE A 33 14.34 8.66 8.94
N ASN A 34 14.14 9.49 9.97
CA ASN A 34 13.14 9.24 10.99
C ASN A 34 11.75 9.74 10.54
N ILE A 35 10.83 8.80 10.28
CA ILE A 35 9.46 9.08 9.82
C ILE A 35 8.69 10.02 10.75
N ASP A 36 9.02 10.13 12.05
CA ASP A 36 8.33 10.99 13.01
C ASP A 36 8.98 12.37 13.17
N ARG A 37 10.28 12.50 12.86
CA ARG A 37 11.04 13.75 13.09
C ARG A 37 11.39 14.50 11.81
N ILE A 38 11.31 13.84 10.65
CA ILE A 38 11.60 14.47 9.36
C ILE A 38 10.67 15.67 9.11
N PRO A 39 11.16 16.79 8.54
CA PRO A 39 10.29 17.88 8.09
C PRO A 39 9.32 17.41 6.98
N ASP A 40 8.10 17.94 6.98
CA ASP A 40 7.01 17.45 6.12
C ASP A 40 7.34 17.48 4.61
N GLY A 41 8.12 18.47 4.16
CA GLY A 41 8.53 18.59 2.75
C GLY A 41 9.41 17.45 2.24
N PHE A 42 10.01 16.65 3.13
CA PHE A 42 10.85 15.51 2.75
C PHE A 42 10.13 14.16 2.86
N LEU A 43 8.86 14.12 3.30
CA LEU A 43 8.09 12.87 3.39
C LEU A 43 7.96 12.18 2.03
N ASP A 44 7.88 12.97 0.95
CA ASP A 44 7.77 12.46 -0.42
C ASP A 44 9.07 11.77 -0.88
N VAL A 45 10.23 12.27 -0.43
CA VAL A 45 11.54 11.65 -0.70
C VAL A 45 11.65 10.31 0.04
N LEU A 46 11.19 10.26 1.30
CA LEU A 46 11.14 8.99 2.05
C LEU A 46 10.22 7.96 1.39
N ALA A 47 9.11 8.39 0.78
CA ALA A 47 8.21 7.47 0.08
C ALA A 47 8.89 6.78 -1.11
N ILE A 48 9.71 7.52 -1.85
CA ILE A 48 10.54 6.98 -2.93
C ILE A 48 11.56 5.99 -2.36
N GLN A 49 12.25 6.37 -1.28
CA GLN A 49 13.24 5.50 -0.61
C GLN A 49 12.63 4.19 -0.12
N PHE A 50 11.39 4.21 0.36
CA PHE A 50 10.66 3.00 0.80
C PHE A 50 9.88 2.29 -0.32
N SER A 51 10.06 2.72 -1.58
CA SER A 51 9.42 2.10 -2.75
C SER A 51 7.90 1.94 -2.56
N ILE A 52 7.22 3.01 -2.13
CA ILE A 52 5.77 2.99 -1.95
C ILE A 52 5.09 3.17 -3.31
N ASP A 53 4.37 2.14 -3.75
CA ASP A 53 3.74 2.08 -5.08
C ASP A 53 2.60 3.13 -5.25
N TYR A 54 1.76 3.31 -4.21
CA TYR A 54 0.66 4.30 -4.22
C TYR A 54 0.93 5.43 -3.23
N TRP A 55 1.18 6.62 -3.77
CA TRP A 55 1.49 7.83 -3.02
C TRP A 55 0.80 9.03 -3.67
N ARG A 56 0.23 9.92 -2.85
CA ARG A 56 -0.34 11.18 -3.34
C ARG A 56 0.29 12.38 -2.64
N TYR A 57 0.70 13.35 -3.44
CA TYR A 57 1.37 14.57 -2.97
C TYR A 57 0.45 15.48 -2.16
N ASP A 58 -0.85 15.44 -2.40
CA ASP A 58 -1.88 16.26 -1.75
C ASP A 58 -2.36 15.71 -0.39
N TRP A 59 -1.82 14.58 0.06
CA TRP A 59 -2.14 14.04 1.38
C TRP A 59 -1.61 14.90 2.52
N THR A 60 -2.39 14.98 3.60
CA THR A 60 -1.96 15.59 4.86
C THR A 60 -0.69 14.89 5.39
N PRO A 61 0.24 15.61 6.04
CA PRO A 61 1.47 15.01 6.57
C PRO A 61 1.24 13.82 7.51
N SER A 62 0.18 13.86 8.32
CA SER A 62 -0.20 12.75 9.22
C SER A 62 -0.50 11.46 8.46
N LEU A 63 -1.30 11.55 7.39
CA LEU A 63 -1.61 10.41 6.52
C LEU A 63 -0.36 9.89 5.80
N LYS A 64 0.50 10.78 5.30
CA LYS A 64 1.79 10.41 4.69
C LYS A 64 2.66 9.61 5.67
N ARG A 65 2.81 10.08 6.91
CA ARG A 65 3.56 9.35 7.96
C ARG A 65 2.94 8.01 8.31
N ALA A 66 1.61 7.94 8.42
CA ALA A 66 0.92 6.67 8.66
C ALA A 66 1.17 5.67 7.53
N ARG A 67 1.14 6.12 6.26
CA ARG A 67 1.44 5.29 5.10
C ARG A 67 2.89 4.78 5.11
N LEU A 68 3.85 5.65 5.40
CA LEU A 68 5.28 5.28 5.53
C LEU A 68 5.48 4.20 6.60
N LYS A 69 4.84 4.33 7.77
CA LYS A 69 4.93 3.32 8.86
C LYS A 69 4.36 1.96 8.46
N GLN A 70 3.31 1.95 7.63
CA GLN A 70 2.68 0.71 7.17
C GLN A 70 3.47 0.01 6.05
N ALA A 71 4.34 0.73 5.35
CA ALA A 71 5.03 0.21 4.16
C ALA A 71 5.85 -1.06 4.45
N PHE A 72 6.57 -1.10 5.58
CA PHE A 72 7.41 -2.25 5.94
C PHE A 72 6.60 -3.55 6.06
N GLU A 73 5.49 -3.52 6.81
CA GLU A 73 4.64 -4.70 7.01
C GLU A 73 3.91 -5.11 5.73
N GLN A 74 3.61 -4.17 4.83
CA GLN A 74 3.03 -4.46 3.52
C GLN A 74 4.05 -5.16 2.62
N HIS A 75 5.26 -4.61 2.49
CA HIS A 75 6.33 -5.18 1.68
C HIS A 75 6.73 -6.58 2.16
N LYS A 76 6.78 -6.80 3.48
CA LYS A 76 7.06 -8.11 4.09
C LYS A 76 6.08 -9.20 3.63
N LYS A 77 4.84 -8.84 3.32
CA LYS A 77 3.76 -9.76 2.96
C LYS A 77 3.45 -9.75 1.46
N LYS A 78 4.17 -8.97 0.64
CA LYS A 78 3.94 -8.86 -0.81
C LYS A 78 4.05 -10.24 -1.46
N GLY A 79 3.13 -10.55 -2.38
CA GLY A 79 3.05 -11.88 -3.01
C GLY A 79 2.44 -12.98 -2.14
N THR A 80 2.01 -12.70 -0.92
CA THR A 80 1.23 -13.69 -0.15
C THR A 80 -0.27 -13.56 -0.48
N PRO A 81 -1.09 -14.61 -0.26
CA PRO A 81 -2.55 -14.48 -0.34
C PRO A 81 -3.10 -13.35 0.53
N TYR A 82 -2.45 -13.07 1.67
CA TYR A 82 -2.80 -11.97 2.55
C TYR A 82 -2.63 -10.59 1.89
N SER A 83 -1.61 -10.41 1.04
CA SER A 83 -1.41 -9.14 0.33
C SER A 83 -2.55 -8.83 -0.63
N ILE A 84 -3.03 -9.81 -1.40
CA ILE A 84 -4.18 -9.65 -2.30
C ILE A 84 -5.44 -9.28 -1.50
N LYS A 85 -5.71 -9.99 -0.40
CA LYS A 85 -6.83 -9.67 0.49
C LYS A 85 -6.70 -8.26 1.07
N SER A 86 -5.49 -7.85 1.47
CA SER A 86 -5.24 -6.53 2.05
C SER A 86 -5.37 -5.40 1.03
N ALA A 87 -5.02 -5.63 -0.24
CA ALA A 87 -5.17 -4.65 -1.32
C ALA A 87 -6.64 -4.37 -1.64
N LEU A 88 -7.50 -5.40 -1.54
CA LEU A 88 -8.93 -5.29 -1.87
C LEU A 88 -9.80 -4.92 -0.66
N LYS A 89 -9.33 -5.13 0.57
CA LYS A 89 -10.04 -4.80 1.82
C LYS A 89 -10.55 -3.35 1.93
N PRO A 90 -9.82 -2.29 1.51
CA PRO A 90 -10.30 -0.90 1.59
C PRO A 90 -11.59 -0.67 0.81
N PHE A 91 -11.83 -1.48 -0.22
CA PHE A 91 -13.06 -1.43 -1.01
C PHE A 91 -14.22 -2.18 -0.35
N GLY A 92 -14.04 -2.74 0.86
CA GLY A 92 -15.10 -3.43 1.60
C GLY A 92 -15.59 -4.71 0.93
N TYR A 93 -14.77 -5.32 0.08
CA TYR A 93 -15.08 -6.59 -0.57
C TYR A 93 -14.69 -7.76 0.32
N GLU A 94 -15.51 -8.79 0.32
CA GLU A 94 -15.13 -10.07 0.87
C GLU A 94 -14.36 -10.85 -0.20
N VAL A 95 -13.15 -11.30 0.15
CA VAL A 95 -12.22 -11.91 -0.81
C VAL A 95 -11.82 -13.29 -0.34
N THR A 96 -12.21 -14.29 -1.12
CA THR A 96 -11.77 -15.67 -0.97
C THR A 96 -10.74 -15.97 -2.05
N LEU A 97 -9.56 -16.41 -1.62
CA LEU A 97 -8.49 -16.87 -2.51
C LEU A 97 -8.33 -18.35 -2.29
N VAL A 98 -8.42 -19.11 -3.37
CA VAL A 98 -8.23 -20.56 -3.35
C VAL A 98 -7.12 -20.91 -4.32
N GLU A 99 -6.09 -21.59 -3.81
CA GLU A 99 -4.99 -22.07 -4.63
C GLU A 99 -5.35 -23.35 -5.36
N TRP A 100 -4.68 -23.63 -6.48
CA TRP A 100 -4.92 -24.81 -7.33
C TRP A 100 -4.93 -26.15 -6.58
N TRP A 101 -4.18 -26.27 -5.48
CA TRP A 101 -4.10 -27.50 -4.68
C TRP A 101 -5.21 -27.62 -3.64
N GLN A 102 -5.96 -26.54 -3.37
CA GLN A 102 -7.10 -26.50 -2.45
C GLN A 102 -8.43 -26.80 -3.15
N SER A 103 -8.46 -26.79 -4.49
CA SER A 103 -9.67 -27.11 -5.26
C SER A 103 -9.82 -28.61 -5.49
N GLU A 104 -11.07 -29.08 -5.56
CA GLU A 104 -11.40 -30.42 -6.02
C GLU A 104 -12.33 -30.33 -7.26
N PRO A 105 -11.89 -30.79 -8.44
CA PRO A 105 -10.57 -31.33 -8.77
C PRO A 105 -9.45 -30.28 -8.66
N LYS A 106 -8.20 -30.73 -8.51
CA LYS A 106 -7.04 -29.83 -8.45
C LYS A 106 -6.91 -29.04 -9.75
N GLY A 107 -6.69 -27.73 -9.62
CA GLY A 107 -6.47 -26.83 -10.75
C GLY A 107 -5.08 -26.99 -11.36
N ILE A 108 -4.77 -26.14 -12.35
CA ILE A 108 -3.46 -26.11 -13.01
C ILE A 108 -2.38 -25.67 -11.99
N PRO A 109 -1.26 -26.40 -11.86
CA PRO A 109 -0.18 -26.02 -10.96
C PRO A 109 0.29 -24.57 -11.15
N GLY A 110 0.48 -23.85 -10.04
CA GLY A 110 0.91 -22.45 -10.07
C GLY A 110 -0.21 -21.44 -10.32
N THR A 111 -1.48 -21.89 -10.35
CA THR A 111 -2.64 -21.00 -10.50
C THR A 111 -3.41 -20.81 -9.19
N PHE A 112 -4.24 -19.78 -9.14
CA PHE A 112 -5.21 -19.55 -8.09
C PHE A 112 -6.44 -18.88 -8.69
N TYR A 113 -7.58 -19.01 -8.02
CA TYR A 113 -8.78 -18.25 -8.35
C TYR A 113 -9.20 -17.35 -7.18
N LEU A 114 -9.89 -16.27 -7.54
CA LEU A 114 -10.44 -15.30 -6.61
C LEU A 114 -11.96 -15.29 -6.71
N GLU A 115 -12.60 -15.22 -5.56
CA GLU A 115 -14.03 -14.95 -5.43
C GLU A 115 -14.18 -13.65 -4.64
N LEU A 116 -14.83 -12.68 -5.27
CA LEU A 116 -15.12 -11.36 -4.71
C LEU A 116 -16.62 -11.21 -4.50
N ASP A 117 -17.03 -10.81 -3.30
CA ASP A 117 -18.38 -10.31 -3.04
C ASP A 117 -18.34 -8.78 -2.87
N LEU A 118 -19.14 -8.07 -3.68
CA LEU A 118 -19.22 -6.61 -3.68
C LEU A 118 -20.12 -6.03 -2.58
N VAL A 119 -20.82 -6.87 -1.81
CA VAL A 119 -21.62 -6.51 -0.62
C VAL A 119 -22.51 -5.27 -0.88
N GLY A 120 -23.48 -5.39 -1.79
CA GLY A 120 -24.43 -4.30 -2.06
C GLY A 120 -23.96 -3.23 -3.04
N ARG A 121 -22.72 -3.28 -3.54
CA ARG A 121 -22.23 -2.33 -4.54
C ARG A 121 -22.49 -2.79 -5.97
N PRO A 122 -22.79 -1.86 -6.90
CA PRO A 122 -22.91 -2.19 -8.30
C PRO A 122 -21.54 -2.58 -8.89
N LEU A 123 -21.53 -3.59 -9.74
CA LEU A 123 -20.38 -3.90 -10.59
C LEU A 123 -20.39 -2.95 -11.79
N ASP A 124 -19.35 -2.11 -11.87
CA ASP A 124 -19.08 -1.25 -13.03
C ASP A 124 -17.80 -1.70 -13.76
N GLU A 125 -17.66 -1.36 -15.04
CA GLU A 125 -16.49 -1.69 -15.85
C GLU A 125 -15.22 -1.06 -15.29
N SER A 126 -15.32 0.18 -14.80
CA SER A 126 -14.21 0.89 -14.16
C SER A 126 -13.70 0.13 -12.94
N LEU A 127 -14.62 -0.36 -12.10
CA LEU A 127 -14.31 -1.13 -10.91
C LEU A 127 -13.68 -2.48 -11.27
N TYR A 128 -14.21 -3.17 -12.28
CA TYR A 128 -13.65 -4.43 -12.76
C TYR A 128 -12.19 -4.28 -13.21
N LYS A 129 -11.89 -3.23 -13.98
CA LYS A 129 -10.51 -2.92 -14.41
C LYS A 129 -9.61 -2.63 -13.21
N GLU A 130 -10.11 -1.89 -12.23
CA GLU A 130 -9.34 -1.54 -11.04
C GLU A 130 -9.03 -2.77 -10.16
N VAL A 131 -9.98 -3.68 -9.98
CA VAL A 131 -9.75 -4.94 -9.25
C VAL A 131 -8.67 -5.77 -9.96
N ASN A 132 -8.76 -5.94 -11.28
CA ASN A 132 -7.74 -6.66 -12.04
C ASN A 132 -6.36 -6.02 -11.91
N ARG A 133 -6.29 -4.69 -12.06
CA ARG A 133 -5.03 -3.93 -11.88
C ARG A 133 -4.41 -4.18 -10.50
N LEU A 134 -5.21 -4.08 -9.44
CA LEU A 134 -4.74 -4.29 -8.06
C LEU A 134 -4.28 -5.72 -7.81
N VAL A 135 -4.99 -6.71 -8.35
CA VAL A 135 -4.61 -8.12 -8.25
C VAL A 135 -3.29 -8.37 -8.98
N ASP A 136 -3.13 -7.85 -10.19
CA ASP A 136 -1.92 -8.01 -11.00
C ASP A 136 -0.69 -7.33 -10.37
N GLU A 137 -0.86 -6.17 -9.76
CA GLU A 137 0.22 -5.48 -9.03
C GLU A 137 0.66 -6.20 -7.76
N THR A 138 -0.25 -6.98 -7.15
CA THR A 138 -0.03 -7.58 -5.83
C THR A 138 0.35 -9.06 -5.90
N LYS A 139 -0.12 -9.79 -6.91
CA LYS A 139 0.12 -11.23 -7.04
C LYS A 139 1.62 -11.53 -7.25
N PRO A 140 2.10 -12.70 -6.82
CA PRO A 140 3.42 -13.17 -7.23
C PRO A 140 3.56 -13.25 -8.74
N ALA A 141 4.73 -12.86 -9.26
CA ALA A 141 5.03 -12.96 -10.69
C ALA A 141 4.93 -14.42 -11.21
N SER A 142 5.30 -15.39 -10.38
CA SER A 142 5.24 -16.83 -10.71
C SER A 142 3.83 -17.42 -10.64
N ARG A 143 2.84 -16.70 -10.11
CA ARG A 143 1.47 -17.18 -9.94
C ARG A 143 0.52 -16.50 -10.93
N ARG A 144 -0.34 -17.29 -11.55
CA ARG A 144 -1.31 -16.81 -12.55
C ARG A 144 -2.72 -16.90 -11.96
N LEU A 145 -3.48 -15.83 -12.13
CA LEU A 145 -4.91 -15.83 -11.85
C LEU A 145 -5.58 -16.67 -12.95
N SER A 146 -6.25 -17.75 -12.60
CA SER A 146 -6.96 -18.60 -13.57
C SER A 146 -8.41 -18.17 -13.75
N ARG A 147 -9.03 -17.66 -12.68
CA ARG A 147 -10.44 -17.25 -12.67
C ARG A 147 -10.69 -16.17 -11.64
N LEU A 148 -11.45 -15.15 -12.02
CA LEU A 148 -12.01 -14.13 -11.14
C LEU A 148 -13.53 -14.23 -11.19
N SER A 149 -14.14 -14.58 -10.06
CA SER A 149 -15.59 -14.60 -9.89
C SER A 149 -16.00 -13.39 -9.06
N ILE A 150 -16.87 -12.54 -9.60
CA ILE A 150 -17.39 -11.38 -8.87
C ILE A 150 -18.89 -11.54 -8.71
N THR A 151 -19.33 -11.58 -7.46
CA THR A 151 -20.73 -11.63 -7.07
C THR A 151 -21.16 -10.25 -6.62
N ALA A 152 -22.17 -9.70 -7.31
CA ALA A 152 -22.80 -8.45 -6.92
C ALA A 152 -24.24 -8.75 -6.49
N ASN A 153 -24.52 -8.62 -5.19
CA ASN A 153 -25.88 -8.68 -4.66
C ASN A 153 -26.40 -7.26 -4.45
N PRO A 154 -27.09 -6.64 -5.42
CA PRO A 154 -27.63 -5.29 -5.23
C PRO A 154 -28.70 -5.30 -4.13
N LEU A 155 -28.64 -4.33 -3.23
CA LEU A 155 -29.71 -4.06 -2.28
C LEU A 155 -30.90 -3.48 -3.06
N LEU A 156 -31.79 -4.34 -3.55
CA LEU A 156 -33.05 -3.92 -4.12
C LEU A 156 -33.92 -3.35 -2.98
N SER A 157 -34.36 -2.09 -3.09
CA SER A 157 -35.41 -1.59 -2.19
C SER A 157 -36.67 -2.38 -2.50
N LEU A 158 -37.10 -3.25 -1.58
CA LEU A 158 -38.38 -3.95 -1.68
C LEU A 158 -39.51 -2.93 -1.62
N LYS A 159 -39.98 -2.47 -2.78
CA LYS A 159 -41.38 -2.06 -2.94
C LYS A 159 -42.15 -3.34 -3.17
N ASN A 160 -43.13 -3.66 -2.33
CA ASN A 160 -43.94 -4.88 -2.41
C ASN A 160 -44.69 -4.99 -3.75
N ILE A 161 -44.01 -5.44 -4.80
CA ILE A 161 -44.54 -5.95 -6.05
C ILE A 161 -43.53 -7.01 -6.49
N VAL A 162 -43.88 -8.29 -6.29
CA VAL A 162 -43.17 -9.53 -6.72
C VAL A 162 -41.70 -9.29 -7.12
N ALA A 163 -40.76 -9.44 -6.17
CA ALA A 163 -39.34 -9.28 -6.45
C ALA A 163 -38.75 -10.57 -7.04
N HIS A 164 -38.41 -10.54 -8.33
CA HIS A 164 -37.54 -11.53 -8.96
C HIS A 164 -36.08 -11.17 -8.60
N GLN A 165 -35.47 -11.95 -7.71
CA GLN A 165 -34.05 -11.78 -7.36
C GLN A 165 -33.18 -12.48 -8.41
N SER A 166 -32.54 -11.71 -9.28
CA SER A 166 -31.54 -12.22 -10.23
C SER A 166 -30.14 -11.98 -9.66
N ALA A 167 -29.44 -13.03 -9.27
CA ALA A 167 -28.00 -12.95 -9.06
C ALA A 167 -27.31 -12.97 -10.42
N LEU A 168 -26.49 -11.96 -10.72
CA LEU A 168 -25.68 -11.91 -11.93
C LEU A 168 -24.25 -12.35 -11.59
N THR A 169 -23.89 -13.57 -11.99
CA THR A 169 -22.53 -14.10 -11.85
C THR A 169 -21.80 -13.91 -13.16
N SER A 170 -20.81 -13.01 -13.18
CA SER A 170 -19.91 -12.85 -14.33
C SER A 170 -18.64 -13.66 -14.08
N VAL A 171 -18.36 -14.62 -14.97
CA VAL A 171 -17.13 -15.43 -14.95
C VAL A 171 -16.27 -15.01 -16.13
N SER A 172 -15.05 -14.56 -15.86
CA SER A 172 -14.07 -14.24 -16.90
C SER A 172 -12.85 -15.15 -16.77
N GLU A 173 -12.47 -15.81 -17.86
CA GLU A 173 -11.17 -16.44 -18.02
C GLU A 173 -10.17 -15.39 -18.54
N PRO A 174 -9.04 -15.13 -17.86
CA PRO A 174 -8.04 -14.20 -18.36
C PRO A 174 -7.36 -14.76 -19.61
N LYS A 175 -7.16 -13.92 -20.64
CA LYS A 175 -6.38 -14.28 -21.83
C LYS A 175 -4.95 -14.63 -21.41
N LEU A 176 -4.50 -15.83 -21.78
CA LEU A 176 -3.18 -16.41 -21.50
C LEU A 176 -2.02 -15.59 -22.07
#